data_AF-A0A7S1G906-F1
#
_entry.id   AF-A0A7S1G906-F1
#
_cell.length_a   1.000
_cell.length_b   1.000
_cell.length_c   1.000
_cell.angle_alpha   90.00
_cell.angle_beta   90.00
_cell.angle_gamma   90.00
#
_symmetry.space_group_name_H-M   'P 1'
#
loop_
_entity.id
_entity.type
_entity.pdbx_description
1 polymer ?
#
loop_
_entity_poly.entity_id
_entity_poly.type
_entity_poly.pdbx_seq_one_letter_code
_entity_poly.pdbx_strand_id
1 'polypeptide(L)'
;SMAVTGAESALCRALFRLGRYAEARQLCVDALEVLEAEGLRRSVYGAVVISNLGLAELQFRRYEQAEKLLWEALDLFKRAPWKDAHGRTSELSCEPLPDDAPETTAMQHRVASVLGHLGFSAENQRDFPRALRLYNEALAL
;
A
#
# COMPACT_ATOMS: atom_id res chain seq x y z
N SER A 1 15.53 -8.71 -3.25
CA SER A 1 16.57 -7.72 -2.80
C SER A 1 16.03 -6.28 -2.80
N MET A 2 16.43 -5.42 -1.84
CA MET A 2 15.87 -4.04 -1.63
C MET A 2 15.87 -3.12 -2.87
N ALA A 3 16.78 -3.33 -3.83
CA ALA A 3 16.84 -2.53 -5.05
C ALA A 3 15.72 -2.89 -6.05
N VAL A 4 15.24 -4.14 -6.01
CA VAL A 4 14.21 -4.67 -6.91
C VAL A 4 12.84 -4.08 -6.57
N THR A 5 12.50 -3.97 -5.28
CA THR A 5 11.18 -3.50 -4.83
C THR A 5 10.96 -1.99 -4.99
N GLY A 6 12.00 -1.18 -4.80
CA GLY A 6 11.94 0.26 -5.06
C GLY A 6 11.73 0.58 -6.54
N ALA A 7 12.44 -0.15 -7.42
CA ALA A 7 12.30 -0.05 -8.86
C ALA A 7 10.94 -0.57 -9.35
N GLU A 8 10.43 -1.68 -8.80
CA GLU A 8 9.10 -2.21 -9.12
C GLU A 8 7.97 -1.27 -8.72
N SER A 9 8.05 -0.63 -7.55
CA SER A 9 7.05 0.36 -7.14
C SER A 9 7.05 1.57 -8.07
N ALA A 10 8.23 2.06 -8.46
CA ALA A 10 8.36 3.17 -9.41
C ALA A 10 7.90 2.80 -10.82
N LEU A 11 8.24 1.58 -11.27
CA LEU A 11 7.85 1.05 -12.57
C LEU A 11 6.35 0.80 -12.64
N CYS A 12 5.75 0.25 -11.59
CA CYS A 12 4.31 0.08 -11.48
C CYS A 12 3.60 1.43 -11.63
N ARG A 13 4.01 2.46 -10.87
CA ARG A 13 3.47 3.82 -11.03
C ARG A 13 3.67 4.38 -12.44
N ALA A 14 4.81 4.13 -13.07
CA ALA A 14 5.07 4.56 -14.44
C ALA A 14 4.14 3.87 -15.46
N LEU A 15 3.93 2.56 -15.33
CA LEU A 15 3.02 1.79 -16.16
C LEU A 15 1.56 2.25 -15.98
N PHE A 16 1.14 2.58 -14.75
CA PHE A 16 -0.15 3.21 -14.50
C PHE A 16 -0.29 4.55 -15.23
N ARG A 17 0.71 5.43 -15.15
CA ARG A 17 0.67 6.73 -15.86
C ARG A 17 0.66 6.59 -17.38
N LEU A 18 1.15 5.47 -17.90
CA LEU A 18 1.12 5.14 -19.33
C LEU A 18 -0.15 4.37 -19.74
N GLY A 19 -1.08 4.10 -18.82
CA GLY A 19 -2.29 3.32 -19.10
C GLY A 19 -2.06 1.81 -19.30
N ARG A 20 -0.85 1.31 -19.03
CA ARG A 20 -0.44 -0.10 -19.21
C ARG A 20 -0.82 -0.93 -17.99
N TYR A 21 -2.10 -0.90 -17.61
CA TYR A 21 -2.59 -1.49 -16.35
C TYR A 21 -2.43 -3.01 -16.26
N ALA A 22 -2.57 -3.72 -17.38
CA ALA A 22 -2.38 -5.17 -17.43
C ALA A 22 -0.92 -5.56 -17.10
N GLU A 23 0.03 -4.77 -17.58
CA GLU A 23 1.45 -5.02 -17.33
C GLU A 23 1.84 -4.61 -15.91
N ALA A 24 1.28 -3.51 -15.40
CA ALA A 24 1.43 -3.13 -14.00
C ALA A 24 0.91 -4.23 -13.06
N ARG A 25 -0.25 -4.82 -13.41
CA ARG A 25 -0.85 -5.94 -12.68
C ARG A 25 0.06 -7.17 -12.68
N GLN A 26 0.54 -7.58 -13.86
CA GLN A 26 1.41 -8.76 -13.98
C GLN A 26 2.70 -8.56 -13.20
N LEU A 27 3.33 -7.39 -13.33
CA LEU A 27 4.53 -7.03 -12.56
C LEU A 27 4.30 -7.13 -11.05
N CYS A 28 3.14 -6.69 -10.55
CA CYS A 28 2.81 -6.82 -9.13
C CYS A 28 2.60 -8.26 -8.68
N VAL A 29 2.06 -9.13 -9.54
CA VAL A 29 1.93 -10.57 -9.25
C VAL A 29 3.32 -11.20 -9.15
N ASP A 30 4.16 -10.99 -10.16
CA ASP A 30 5.52 -11.55 -10.20
C ASP A 30 6.36 -11.06 -9.01
N ALA A 31 6.25 -9.77 -8.65
CA ALA A 31 6.92 -9.21 -7.48
C ALA A 31 6.42 -9.82 -6.16
N LEU A 32 5.13 -10.16 -6.05
CA LEU A 32 4.60 -10.84 -4.86
C LEU A 32 5.12 -12.26 -4.74
N GLU A 33 5.25 -12.99 -5.84
CA GLU A 33 5.84 -14.34 -5.83
C GLU A 33 7.29 -14.32 -5.34
N VAL A 34 8.08 -13.34 -5.80
CA VAL A 34 9.46 -13.13 -5.32
C VAL A 34 9.47 -12.80 -3.83
N LEU A 35 8.61 -11.88 -3.38
CA LEU A 35 8.52 -11.51 -1.97
C LEU A 35 8.04 -12.67 -1.09
N GLU A 36 7.16 -13.53 -1.58
CA GLU A 36 6.75 -14.75 -0.89
C GLU A 36 7.90 -15.74 -0.75
N ALA A 37 8.64 -15.98 -1.83
CA ALA A 37 9.83 -16.84 -1.81
C ALA A 37 10.93 -16.32 -0.88
N GLU A 38 11.08 -15.00 -0.76
CA GLU A 38 12.02 -14.35 0.18
C GLU A 38 11.46 -14.25 1.61
N GLY A 39 10.22 -14.67 1.89
CA GLY A 39 9.59 -14.55 3.20
C GLY A 39 9.21 -13.10 3.60
N LEU A 40 9.17 -12.19 2.63
CA LEU A 40 8.95 -10.76 2.79
C LEU A 40 7.54 -10.28 2.40
N ARG A 41 6.59 -11.16 2.04
CA ARG A 41 5.20 -10.78 1.70
C ARG A 41 4.53 -9.93 2.80
N ARG A 42 4.78 -10.24 4.07
CA ARG A 42 4.19 -9.51 5.22
C ARG A 42 4.99 -8.27 5.63
N SER A 43 5.99 -7.87 4.85
CA SER A 43 6.77 -6.66 5.10
C SER A 43 6.09 -5.42 4.50
N VAL A 44 6.64 -4.24 4.80
CA VAL A 44 6.24 -2.97 4.15
C VAL A 44 6.35 -3.06 2.63
N TYR A 45 7.32 -3.81 2.10
CA TYR A 45 7.47 -3.99 0.64
C TYR A 45 6.30 -4.77 0.05
N GLY A 46 5.88 -5.86 0.72
CA GLY A 46 4.71 -6.61 0.31
C GLY A 46 3.44 -5.76 0.37
N ALA A 47 3.27 -4.95 1.43
CA ALA A 47 2.16 -4.01 1.52
C ALA A 47 2.09 -3.03 0.34
N VAL A 48 3.24 -2.51 -0.11
CA VAL A 48 3.32 -1.65 -1.30
C VAL A 48 2.88 -2.38 -2.57
N VAL A 49 3.42 -3.57 -2.82
CA VAL A 49 3.08 -4.32 -4.03
C VAL A 49 1.61 -4.76 -4.02
N ILE A 50 1.09 -5.21 -2.88
CA ILE A 50 -0.33 -5.55 -2.69
C ILE A 50 -1.21 -4.32 -2.95
N SER A 51 -0.85 -3.14 -2.44
CA SER A 51 -1.63 -1.92 -2.65
C SER A 51 -1.68 -1.52 -4.13
N ASN A 52 -0.57 -1.67 -4.85
CA ASN A 52 -0.49 -1.41 -6.29
C ASN A 52 -1.31 -2.43 -7.09
N LEU A 53 -1.31 -3.70 -6.69
CA LEU A 53 -2.18 -4.72 -7.29
C LEU A 53 -3.65 -4.37 -7.06
N GLY A 54 -4.02 -3.91 -5.86
CA GLY A 54 -5.35 -3.39 -5.56
C GLY A 54 -5.75 -2.23 -6.46
N LEU A 55 -4.86 -1.27 -6.68
CA LEU A 55 -5.07 -0.17 -7.63
C LEU A 55 -5.26 -0.69 -9.07
N ALA A 56 -4.58 -1.76 -9.45
CA ALA A 56 -4.72 -2.33 -10.80
C ALA A 56 -6.11 -2.94 -10.98
N GLU A 57 -6.59 -3.68 -9.98
CA GLU A 57 -7.94 -4.24 -9.98
C GLU A 57 -9.02 -3.15 -10.01
N LEU A 58 -8.79 -1.97 -9.40
CA LEU A 58 -9.68 -0.80 -9.55
C LEU A 58 -9.81 -0.34 -11.01
N GLN A 59 -8.71 -0.33 -11.78
CA GLN A 59 -8.75 0.04 -13.20
C GLN A 59 -9.55 -0.97 -14.03
N PHE A 60 -9.57 -2.23 -13.62
CA PHE A 60 -10.41 -3.28 -14.22
C PHE A 60 -11.84 -3.31 -13.65
N ARG A 61 -12.22 -2.36 -12.79
CA ARG A 61 -13.51 -2.27 -12.09
C ARG A 61 -13.87 -3.52 -11.28
N ARG A 62 -12.85 -4.21 -10.76
CA ARG A 62 -13.01 -5.37 -9.87
C ARG A 62 -12.91 -4.92 -8.42
N TYR A 63 -13.93 -4.16 -8.01
CA TYR A 63 -13.92 -3.41 -6.76
C TYR A 63 -13.81 -4.31 -5.53
N GLU A 64 -14.44 -5.48 -5.54
CA GLU A 64 -14.42 -6.43 -4.43
C GLU A 64 -13.03 -7.09 -4.26
N GLN A 65 -12.35 -7.42 -5.36
CA GLN A 65 -10.96 -7.90 -5.31
C GLN A 65 -10.01 -6.79 -4.88
N ALA A 66 -10.19 -5.58 -5.42
CA ALA A 66 -9.39 -4.42 -5.04
C ALA A 66 -9.50 -4.13 -3.53
N GLU A 67 -10.71 -4.15 -2.96
CA GLU A 67 -10.90 -3.92 -1.52
C GLU A 67 -10.15 -4.94 -0.67
N LYS A 68 -10.21 -6.23 -1.02
CA LYS A 68 -9.49 -7.27 -0.26
C LYS A 68 -7.99 -7.00 -0.20
N LEU A 69 -7.41 -6.66 -1.35
CA LEU A 69 -5.98 -6.34 -1.47
C LEU A 69 -5.65 -5.05 -0.70
N LEU A 70 -6.45 -4.01 -0.86
CA LEU A 70 -6.22 -2.72 -0.20
C LEU A 70 -6.34 -2.82 1.33
N TRP A 71 -7.30 -3.59 1.84
CA TRP A 71 -7.40 -3.86 3.29
C TRP A 71 -6.21 -4.68 3.81
N GLU A 72 -5.74 -5.66 3.04
CA GLU A 72 -4.52 -6.42 3.40
C GLU A 72 -3.30 -5.49 3.46
N ALA A 73 -3.11 -4.63 2.46
CA ALA A 73 -2.03 -3.65 2.46
C ALA A 73 -2.13 -2.67 3.64
N LEU A 74 -3.33 -2.19 3.95
CA LEU A 74 -3.57 -1.29 5.07
C LEU A 74 -3.22 -1.94 6.42
N ASP A 75 -3.63 -3.18 6.62
CA ASP A 75 -3.31 -3.95 7.84
C ASP A 75 -1.80 -4.13 7.99
N LEU A 76 -1.09 -4.44 6.89
CA LEU A 76 0.37 -4.55 6.91
C LEU A 76 1.05 -3.21 7.19
N PHE A 77 0.58 -2.10 6.61
CA PHE A 77 1.13 -0.77 6.92
C PHE A 77 0.89 -0.37 8.37
N LYS A 78 -0.30 -0.64 8.93
CA LYS A 78 -0.63 -0.34 10.34
C LYS A 78 0.14 -1.22 11.33
N ARG A 79 0.51 -2.45 10.94
CA ARG A 79 1.27 -3.40 11.80
C ARG A 79 2.78 -3.32 11.65
N ALA A 80 3.28 -2.69 10.59
CA ALA A 80 4.71 -2.63 10.34
C ALA A 80 5.39 -1.90 11.51
N PRO A 81 6.36 -2.52 12.20
CA PRO A 81 7.18 -1.81 13.16
C PRO A 81 7.91 -0.71 12.40
N TRP A 82 7.74 0.54 12.85
CA TRP A 82 8.45 1.69 12.32
C TRP A 82 9.95 1.38 12.40
N LYS A 83 10.57 1.14 11.25
CA LYS A 83 12.01 0.99 11.18
C LYS A 83 12.57 2.36 10.88
N ASP A 84 13.47 2.81 11.74
CA ASP A 84 14.30 3.96 11.47
C ASP A 84 15.07 3.78 10.14
N ALA A 85 15.68 4.84 9.62
CA ALA A 85 16.52 4.84 8.42
C ALA A 85 17.66 3.80 8.47
N HIS A 86 17.88 3.17 9.63
CA HIS A 86 18.89 2.16 9.90
C HIS A 86 18.33 0.73 10.03
N GLY A 87 17.04 0.53 9.77
CA GLY A 87 16.45 -0.81 9.63
C GLY A 87 16.25 -1.56 10.95
N ARG A 88 16.37 -0.89 12.10
CA ARG A 88 16.17 -1.50 13.42
C ARG A 88 14.68 -1.59 13.72
N THR A 89 14.18 -2.80 13.98
CA THR A 89 12.87 -2.96 14.62
C THR A 89 12.96 -2.34 16.01
N SER A 90 12.01 -1.47 16.36
CA SER A 90 11.89 -0.87 17.69
C SER A 90 11.48 -1.89 18.76
N GLU A 91 12.21 -2.99 18.90
CA GLU A 91 12.07 -3.89 20.06
C GLU A 91 12.77 -3.32 21.31
N LEU A 92 13.56 -2.24 21.18
CA LEU A 92 14.35 -1.64 22.26
C LEU A 92 14.08 -0.14 22.53
N SER A 93 13.04 0.45 21.94
CA SER A 93 12.60 1.80 22.31
C SER A 93 11.08 1.80 22.42
N CYS A 94 10.58 1.79 23.65
CA CYS A 94 9.17 1.92 23.98
C CYS A 94 8.60 3.33 23.70
N GLU A 95 9.33 4.21 23.00
CA GLU A 95 8.81 5.52 22.62
C GLU A 95 8.42 5.55 21.15
N PRO A 96 7.15 5.91 20.83
CA PRO A 96 6.75 6.16 19.46
C PRO A 96 7.62 7.28 18.87
N LEU A 97 8.04 7.12 17.61
CA LEU A 97 8.69 8.21 16.87
C LEU A 97 7.77 9.43 16.89
N PRO A 98 8.31 10.65 16.99
CA PRO A 98 7.49 11.84 16.94
C PRO A 98 6.75 11.90 15.58
N ASP A 99 5.53 12.42 15.60
CA ASP A 99 4.62 12.41 14.45
C ASP A 99 5.21 13.07 13.20
N ASP A 100 6.20 13.97 13.38
CA ASP A 100 6.91 14.71 12.34
C ASP A 100 8.16 14.01 11.80
N ALA A 101 8.51 12.82 12.29
CA ALA A 101 9.63 12.07 11.73
C ALA A 101 9.34 11.67 10.27
N PRO A 102 10.31 11.81 9.35
CA PRO A 102 10.08 11.60 7.91
C PRO A 102 9.60 10.20 7.56
N GLU A 103 9.96 9.19 8.35
CA GLU A 103 9.46 7.80 8.21
C GLU A 103 8.01 7.67 8.67
N THR A 104 7.63 8.39 9.73
CA THR A 104 6.25 8.49 10.22
C THR A 104 5.38 9.13 9.15
N THR A 105 5.83 10.25 8.58
CA THR A 105 5.14 10.94 7.47
C THR A 105 5.04 10.08 6.21
N ALA A 106 6.09 9.35 5.85
CA ALA A 106 6.07 8.47 4.68
C ALA A 106 5.08 7.31 4.83
N MET A 107 4.96 6.75 6.03
CA MET A 107 3.97 5.70 6.31
C MET A 107 2.56 6.27 6.39
N GLN A 108 2.34 7.42 7.06
CA GLN A 108 1.06 8.12 7.09
C GLN A 108 0.55 8.40 5.67
N HIS A 109 1.42 8.88 4.78
CA HIS A 109 1.08 9.09 3.37
C HIS A 109 0.67 7.78 2.66
N ARG A 110 1.32 6.64 2.95
CA ARG A 110 0.93 5.34 2.40
C ARG A 110 -0.43 4.89 2.92
N VAL A 111 -0.67 5.03 4.22
CA VAL A 111 -1.95 4.72 4.87
C VAL A 111 -3.07 5.58 4.28
N ALA A 112 -2.86 6.90 4.18
CA ALA A 112 -3.80 7.84 3.59
C ALA A 112 -4.12 7.49 2.12
N SER A 113 -3.10 7.15 1.32
CA SER A 113 -3.31 6.73 -0.08
C SER A 113 -4.16 5.46 -0.20
N VAL A 114 -3.91 4.44 0.64
CA VAL A 114 -4.71 3.21 0.63
C VAL A 114 -6.15 3.47 1.09
N LEU A 115 -6.35 4.30 2.12
CA LEU A 115 -7.68 4.73 2.56
C LEU A 115 -8.44 5.48 1.46
N GLY A 116 -7.75 6.34 0.70
CA GLY A 116 -8.31 7.00 -0.47
C GLY A 116 -8.76 6.01 -1.56
N HIS A 117 -7.95 5.00 -1.87
CA HIS A 117 -8.34 3.95 -2.83
C HIS A 117 -9.52 3.09 -2.34
N LEU A 118 -9.58 2.78 -1.04
CA LEU A 118 -10.74 2.11 -0.44
C LEU A 118 -12.00 2.99 -0.53
N GLY A 119 -11.86 4.29 -0.29
CA GLY A 119 -12.95 5.26 -0.46
C GLY A 119 -13.47 5.29 -1.90
N PHE A 120 -12.57 5.33 -2.88
CA PHE A 120 -12.90 5.28 -4.30
C PHE A 120 -13.61 3.97 -4.67
N SER A 121 -13.16 2.84 -4.12
CA SER A 121 -13.82 1.55 -4.34
C SER A 121 -15.25 1.53 -3.79
N ALA A 122 -15.45 2.04 -2.57
CA ALA A 122 -16.77 2.13 -1.93
C ALA A 122 -17.72 3.06 -2.70
N GLU A 123 -17.22 4.20 -3.19
CA GLU A 123 -17.97 5.14 -4.03
C GLU A 123 -18.46 4.49 -5.33
N ASN A 124 -17.59 3.75 -6.02
CA ASN A 124 -17.95 3.03 -7.25
C ASN A 124 -18.95 1.89 -7.01
N GLN A 125 -19.01 1.36 -5.78
CA GLN A 125 -20.02 0.41 -5.33
C GLN A 125 -21.29 1.10 -4.76
N ARG A 126 -21.35 2.43 -4.81
CA ARG A 126 -22.46 3.27 -4.29
C ARG A 126 -22.64 3.24 -2.76
N ASP A 127 -21.63 2.82 -2.01
CA ASP A 127 -21.58 2.95 -0.55
C ASP A 127 -20.96 4.29 -0.16
N PHE A 128 -21.69 5.37 -0.45
CA PHE A 128 -21.24 6.74 -0.18
C PHE A 128 -20.94 7.03 1.30
N PRO A 129 -21.71 6.52 2.29
CA PRO A 129 -21.37 6.71 3.70
C PRO A 129 -20.03 6.07 4.08
N ARG A 130 -19.70 4.89 3.54
CA ARG A 130 -18.39 4.27 3.75
C ARG A 130 -17.28 5.03 3.04
N ALA A 131 -17.51 5.46 1.80
CA ALA A 131 -16.54 6.26 1.04
C ALA A 131 -16.14 7.54 1.80
N LEU A 132 -17.13 8.30 2.26
CA LEU A 132 -16.89 9.54 3.04
C LEU A 132 -16.09 9.29 4.32
N ARG A 133 -16.39 8.21 5.06
CA ARG A 133 -15.62 7.86 6.26
C ARG A 133 -14.15 7.59 5.93
N LEU A 134 -13.90 6.82 4.87
CA LEU A 134 -12.54 6.47 4.44
C LEU A 134 -11.76 7.68 3.94
N TYR A 135 -12.39 8.57 3.17
CA TYR A 135 -11.77 9.82 2.74
C TYR A 135 -11.45 10.75 3.92
N ASN A 136 -12.36 10.86 4.90
CA ASN A 136 -12.10 11.66 6.10
C ASN A 136 -10.98 11.07 6.97
N GLU A 137 -10.91 9.74 7.11
CA GLU A 137 -9.79 9.08 7.80
C GLU A 137 -8.46 9.36 7.07
N ALA A 138 -8.46 9.33 5.74
CA ALA A 138 -7.26 9.65 4.94
C ALA A 138 -6.79 11.10 5.10
N LEU A 139 -7.72 12.06 5.18
CA LEU A 139 -7.43 13.49 5.33
C LEU A 139 -7.00 13.91 6.74
N ALA A 140 -7.24 13.04 7.73
CA ALA A 140 -6.89 13.29 9.12
C ALA A 140 -5.46 12.83 9.49
N LEU A 141 -4.74 12.22 8.54
CA LEU A 141 -3.34 11.78 8.65
C LEU A 141 -2.40 12.83 8.08
#